data_AF-A0A836N778-F1
#
_entry.id   AF-A0A836N778-F1
#
_cell.length_a   1.000
_cell.length_b   1.000
_cell.length_c   1.000
_cell.angle_alpha   90.00
_cell.angle_beta   90.00
_cell.angle_gamma   90.00
#
_symmetry.space_group_name_H-M   'P 1'
#
loop_
_entity.id
_entity.type
_entity.pdbx_description
1 polymer ?
#
loop_
_entity_poly.entity_id
_entity_poly.type
_entity_poly.pdbx_seq_one_letter_code
_entity_poly.pdbx_strand_id
1 'polypeptide(L)'
;MTPQDFVNKIVQSIPGLANDHRLFVSLRDQLPLLAEAAPGPFLDALEQLLKGNGEMIAPIFNEDKGLLTPRSHYHGLKWALEALAWEQTYLLRAAICLAKLAVIDPGGTYSDRPLNSLRTIFLAWSPNTWAPVKVRNAIIKKIITIVPSIGWSLLQNLLPRSHDTSDQNQKMKFRESDKDVEKLTWGVVWEGQIFIIQEAIKLAGILPTRWEILISHLSSFPENAIDETLSHLELCLSQQTEEDQFIVWEALRHEYSRHKKYSDANWAFKFESMEKIAKILDNYKPIDMVRASLWIFNDWDSDIEESIENAGGIFSSVEEMRSEKLREIYFTLGLSGVKDLFQQVNNVFIAARHISALSLDEEKLNDLFVMLINNKKNIDEVCGLLMQYGVECFGAEWLNKIKVYFKQFKITPDRAGKILASLRDSQEIWSIIEGFEDNINEKYWLQKQPIAMMGKTSDLFVLMDKYIERGRGLAAIISANQRLSEIPSTTLLYLLDIVVKEINSQDIQFDTMLSYYVKKVFDELKQRNDVSETDLAFKEMTYLPCFPDSDEPRILHRLMMKSQRFL
;
A
#
# COMPACT_ATOMS: atom_id res chain seq x y z
N MET A 1 1.79 57.86 24.78
CA MET A 1 1.27 56.55 24.34
C MET A 1 1.47 56.50 22.85
N THR A 2 2.27 55.58 22.34
CA THR A 2 2.47 55.44 20.89
C THR A 2 1.20 54.88 20.24
N PRO A 3 1.01 55.03 18.91
CA PRO A 3 -0.09 54.36 18.21
C PRO A 3 -0.10 52.84 18.44
N GLN A 4 1.09 52.21 18.49
CA GLN A 4 1.21 50.78 18.78
C GLN A 4 0.75 50.43 20.21
N ASP A 5 1.11 51.25 21.22
CA ASP A 5 0.66 51.02 22.61
C ASP A 5 -0.86 51.10 22.73
N PHE A 6 -1.49 52.01 21.99
CA PHE A 6 -2.94 52.15 21.97
C PHE A 6 -3.61 50.89 21.41
N VAL A 7 -3.16 50.42 20.24
CA VAL A 7 -3.69 49.22 19.60
C VAL A 7 -3.44 47.98 20.46
N ASN A 8 -2.25 47.87 21.08
CA ASN A 8 -1.93 46.79 22.01
C ASN A 8 -2.91 46.72 23.18
N LYS A 9 -3.23 47.88 23.80
CA LYS A 9 -4.21 47.94 24.89
C LYS A 9 -5.62 47.54 24.45
N ILE A 10 -6.01 47.87 23.22
CA ILE A 10 -7.32 47.46 22.68
C ILE A 10 -7.37 45.93 22.51
N VAL A 11 -6.36 45.34 21.86
CA VAL A 11 -6.37 43.88 21.65
C VAL A 11 -6.27 43.13 22.98
N GLN A 12 -5.45 43.62 23.92
CA GLN A 12 -5.32 43.03 25.25
C GLN A 12 -6.62 43.12 26.07
N SER A 13 -7.47 44.12 25.82
CA SER A 13 -8.73 44.28 26.56
C SER A 13 -9.89 43.48 25.98
N ILE A 14 -9.71 42.77 24.85
CA ILE A 14 -10.74 41.92 24.27
C ILE A 14 -11.10 40.80 25.27
N PRO A 15 -12.34 40.77 25.79
CA PRO A 15 -12.74 39.78 26.79
C PRO A 15 -12.66 38.36 26.22
N GLY A 16 -12.02 37.46 26.97
CA GLY A 16 -11.91 36.05 26.60
C GLY A 16 -10.74 35.70 25.68
N LEU A 17 -9.98 36.68 25.15
CA LEU A 17 -8.86 36.41 24.23
C LEU A 17 -7.80 35.46 24.80
N ALA A 18 -7.52 35.54 26.10
CA ALA A 18 -6.50 34.69 26.72
C ALA A 18 -7.05 33.38 27.34
N ASN A 19 -8.37 33.20 27.38
CA ASN A 19 -9.00 32.16 28.21
C ASN A 19 -10.17 31.41 27.54
N ASP A 20 -10.60 31.79 26.32
CA ASP A 20 -11.73 31.18 25.63
C ASP A 20 -11.43 30.94 24.14
N HIS A 21 -11.28 29.66 23.74
CA HIS A 21 -11.02 29.29 22.34
C HIS A 21 -12.18 29.68 21.41
N ARG A 22 -13.42 29.79 21.92
CA ARG A 22 -14.60 30.14 21.10
C ARG A 22 -14.47 31.53 20.52
N LEU A 23 -13.71 32.41 21.18
CA LEU A 23 -13.43 33.73 20.65
C LEU A 23 -12.58 33.63 19.37
N PHE A 24 -11.55 32.79 19.34
CA PHE A 24 -10.74 32.55 18.13
C PHE A 24 -11.61 32.01 16.99
N VAL A 25 -12.54 31.11 17.29
CA VAL A 25 -13.51 30.61 16.31
C VAL A 25 -14.42 31.73 15.80
N SER A 26 -14.98 32.55 16.69
CA SER A 26 -15.91 33.64 16.32
C SER A 26 -15.24 34.77 15.53
N LEU A 27 -13.96 35.02 15.77
CA LEU A 27 -13.16 36.06 15.11
C LEU A 27 -12.30 35.51 13.98
N ARG A 28 -12.54 34.27 13.52
CA ARG A 28 -11.70 33.54 12.56
C ARG A 28 -11.12 34.42 11.45
N ASP A 29 -11.98 35.12 10.72
CA ASP A 29 -11.58 35.91 9.54
C ASP A 29 -10.78 37.17 9.92
N GLN A 30 -10.92 37.62 11.17
CA GLN A 30 -10.33 38.86 11.70
C GLN A 30 -9.02 38.59 12.46
N LEU A 31 -8.76 37.34 12.85
CA LEU A 31 -7.55 36.96 13.59
C LEU A 31 -6.25 37.39 12.89
N PRO A 32 -6.07 37.23 11.56
CA PRO A 32 -4.84 37.68 10.91
C PRO A 32 -4.61 39.19 11.08
N LEU A 33 -5.67 40.00 10.96
CA LEU A 33 -5.59 41.45 11.12
C LEU A 33 -5.32 41.85 12.57
N LEU A 34 -5.96 41.19 13.54
CA LEU A 34 -5.73 41.44 14.95
C LEU A 34 -4.30 41.07 15.38
N ALA A 35 -3.82 39.91 14.91
CA ALA A 35 -2.47 39.45 15.16
C ALA A 35 -1.45 40.43 14.56
N GLU A 36 -1.65 40.89 13.34
CA GLU A 36 -0.77 41.88 12.71
C GLU A 36 -0.82 43.25 13.41
N ALA A 37 -2.00 43.69 13.86
CA ALA A 37 -2.18 44.97 14.55
C ALA A 37 -1.49 44.99 15.92
N ALA A 38 -1.63 43.92 16.72
CA ALA A 38 -1.01 43.79 18.04
C ALA A 38 -0.36 42.40 18.25
N PRO A 39 0.81 42.14 17.64
CA PRO A 39 1.45 40.83 17.67
C PRO A 39 1.77 40.32 19.08
N GLY A 40 2.27 41.21 19.94
CA GLY A 40 2.62 40.89 21.32
C GLY A 40 1.41 40.40 22.12
N PRO A 41 0.38 41.24 22.32
CA PRO A 41 -0.83 40.85 23.03
C PRO A 41 -1.55 39.63 22.46
N PHE A 42 -1.58 39.47 21.13
CA PHE A 42 -2.15 38.28 20.49
C PHE A 42 -1.40 37.01 20.87
N LEU A 43 -0.05 37.03 20.76
CA LEU A 43 0.79 35.89 21.13
C LEU A 43 0.73 35.61 22.63
N ASP A 44 0.74 36.63 23.49
CA ASP A 44 0.61 36.46 24.95
C ASP A 44 -0.67 35.72 25.31
N ALA A 45 -1.78 36.08 24.66
CA ALA A 45 -3.08 35.46 24.88
C ALA A 45 -3.14 34.01 24.37
N LEU A 46 -2.58 33.75 23.18
CA LEU A 46 -2.52 32.40 22.63
C LEU A 46 -1.58 31.49 23.45
N GLU A 47 -0.43 32.01 23.88
CA GLU A 47 0.52 31.28 24.73
C GLU A 47 -0.11 30.91 26.08
N GLN A 48 -1.00 31.76 26.62
CA GLN A 48 -1.80 31.47 27.80
C GLN A 48 -2.76 30.29 27.55
N LEU A 49 -3.46 30.27 26.41
CA LEU A 49 -4.34 29.15 26.02
C LEU A 49 -3.58 27.84 25.78
N LEU A 50 -2.32 27.93 25.33
CA LEU A 50 -1.41 26.81 25.09
C LEU A 50 -0.59 26.39 26.33
N LYS A 51 -0.90 26.91 27.52
CA LYS A 51 -0.28 26.43 28.77
C LYS A 51 -0.73 25.00 29.08
N GLY A 52 0.13 24.26 29.78
CA GLY A 52 -0.12 22.85 30.09
C GLY A 52 -0.12 21.99 28.82
N ASN A 53 -1.13 21.14 28.69
CA ASN A 53 -1.35 20.28 27.52
C ASN A 53 -2.25 20.92 26.44
N GLY A 54 -2.65 22.20 26.60
CA GLY A 54 -3.46 22.91 25.62
C GLY A 54 -4.93 22.48 25.55
N GLU A 55 -5.47 21.84 26.58
CA GLU A 55 -6.88 21.44 26.67
C GLU A 55 -7.86 22.59 26.39
N MET A 56 -7.52 23.82 26.80
CA MET A 56 -8.38 24.99 26.58
C MET A 56 -8.59 25.33 25.11
N ILE A 57 -7.60 25.04 24.26
CA ILE A 57 -7.62 25.36 22.82
C ILE A 57 -7.85 24.14 21.93
N ALA A 58 -7.66 22.92 22.43
CA ALA A 58 -7.89 21.68 21.69
C ALA A 58 -9.23 21.63 20.92
N PRO A 59 -10.36 22.12 21.45
CA PRO A 59 -11.64 22.12 20.73
C PRO A 59 -11.66 22.94 19.43
N ILE A 60 -10.64 23.78 19.16
CA ILE A 60 -10.52 24.53 17.90
C ILE A 60 -10.36 23.60 16.68
N PHE A 61 -9.90 22.36 16.90
CA PHE A 61 -9.78 21.34 15.88
C PHE A 61 -11.06 20.57 15.61
N ASN A 62 -12.15 20.84 16.35
CA ASN A 62 -13.44 20.22 16.06
C ASN A 62 -13.92 20.62 14.67
N GLU A 63 -14.28 19.62 13.86
CA GLU A 63 -14.79 19.82 12.51
C GLU A 63 -16.31 19.70 12.50
N ASP A 64 -16.99 20.70 11.95
CA ASP A 64 -18.41 20.59 11.64
C ASP A 64 -18.55 19.80 10.34
N LYS A 65 -19.43 18.78 10.30
CA LYS A 65 -19.61 17.93 9.11
C LYS A 65 -20.04 18.68 7.84
N GLY A 66 -20.56 19.90 7.98
CA GLY A 66 -21.02 20.72 6.84
C GLY A 66 -22.07 20.02 5.98
N LEU A 67 -22.51 20.68 4.91
CA LEU A 67 -23.47 20.11 3.94
C LEU A 67 -22.78 19.47 2.72
N LEU A 68 -21.55 19.91 2.41
CA LEU A 68 -20.77 19.49 1.23
C LEU A 68 -19.31 19.19 1.59
N THR A 69 -18.73 19.99 2.48
CA THR A 69 -17.37 19.79 3.01
C THR A 69 -17.33 20.09 4.50
N PRO A 70 -16.53 19.37 5.29
CA PRO A 70 -16.33 19.73 6.68
C PRO A 70 -15.75 21.15 6.82
N ARG A 71 -15.97 21.78 7.98
CA ARG A 71 -15.43 23.12 8.28
C ARG A 71 -14.57 23.03 9.52
N SER A 72 -13.28 23.26 9.35
CA SER A 72 -12.35 23.40 10.48
C SER A 72 -12.25 24.87 10.90
N HIS A 73 -12.39 25.10 12.20
CA HIS A 73 -12.34 26.44 12.83
C HIS A 73 -10.91 26.93 13.08
N TYR A 74 -9.92 26.06 12.88
CA TYR A 74 -8.49 26.35 13.09
C TYR A 74 -7.90 27.35 12.08
N HIS A 75 -8.45 27.44 10.86
CA HIS A 75 -7.83 28.20 9.76
C HIS A 75 -7.54 29.68 10.07
N GLY A 76 -8.40 30.36 10.85
CA GLY A 76 -8.15 31.76 11.21
C GLY A 76 -6.90 31.92 12.10
N LEU A 77 -6.73 31.00 13.05
CA LEU A 77 -5.55 30.95 13.92
C LEU A 77 -4.29 30.57 13.14
N LYS A 78 -4.40 29.60 12.22
CA LYS A 78 -3.35 29.24 11.27
C LYS A 78 -2.84 30.48 10.52
N TRP A 79 -3.74 31.18 9.84
CA TRP A 79 -3.40 32.36 9.04
C TRP A 79 -2.80 33.50 9.87
N ALA A 80 -3.27 33.68 11.11
CA ALA A 80 -2.68 34.64 12.04
C ALA A 80 -1.23 34.30 12.41
N LEU A 81 -0.95 33.03 12.74
CA LEU A 81 0.40 32.58 13.07
C LEU A 81 1.33 32.58 11.85
N GLU A 82 0.83 32.22 10.67
CA GLU A 82 1.56 32.32 9.40
C GLU A 82 1.93 33.78 9.10
N ALA A 83 0.99 34.72 9.25
CA ALA A 83 1.25 36.14 9.07
C ALA A 83 2.33 36.63 10.04
N LEU A 84 2.24 36.27 11.34
CA LEU A 84 3.25 36.64 12.33
C LEU A 84 4.62 36.02 12.06
N ALA A 85 4.68 34.84 11.45
CA ALA A 85 5.93 34.16 11.13
C ALA A 85 6.74 34.88 10.03
N TRP A 86 6.13 35.77 9.24
CA TRP A 86 6.87 36.57 8.26
C TRP A 86 7.89 37.49 8.92
N GLU A 87 7.55 38.04 10.08
CA GLU A 87 8.38 38.98 10.79
C GLU A 87 9.33 38.26 11.75
N GLN A 88 10.64 38.45 11.55
CA GLN A 88 11.69 37.76 12.32
C GLN A 88 11.51 37.93 13.83
N THR A 89 11.04 39.09 14.26
CA THR A 89 10.80 39.44 15.67
C THR A 89 9.78 38.50 16.35
N TYR A 90 8.80 37.99 15.61
CA TYR A 90 7.71 37.16 16.14
C TYR A 90 7.83 35.68 15.74
N LEU A 91 8.66 35.36 14.75
CA LEU A 91 8.82 34.01 14.17
C LEU A 91 9.00 32.91 15.22
N LEU A 92 9.89 33.09 16.22
CA LEU A 92 10.11 32.06 17.24
C LEU A 92 8.83 31.77 18.03
N ARG A 93 8.13 32.80 18.49
CA ARG A 93 6.90 32.65 19.29
C ARG A 93 5.79 32.02 18.47
N ALA A 94 5.60 32.48 17.24
CA ALA A 94 4.62 31.91 16.31
C ALA A 94 4.91 30.43 16.01
N ALA A 95 6.17 30.09 15.74
CA ALA A 95 6.58 28.71 15.47
C ALA A 95 6.40 27.79 16.69
N ILE A 96 6.70 28.25 17.90
CA ILE A 96 6.44 27.46 19.12
C ILE A 96 4.93 27.27 19.34
N CYS A 97 4.10 28.28 19.04
CA CYS A 97 2.64 28.13 19.10
C CYS A 97 2.15 27.08 18.09
N LEU A 98 2.60 27.14 16.83
CA LEU A 98 2.28 26.14 15.80
C LEU A 98 2.75 24.73 16.19
N ALA A 99 3.96 24.60 16.77
CA ALA A 99 4.47 23.32 17.25
C ALA A 99 3.62 22.73 18.37
N LYS A 100 3.20 23.54 19.35
CA LYS A 100 2.29 23.08 20.40
C LYS A 100 0.91 22.73 19.87
N LEU A 101 0.39 23.49 18.91
CA LEU A 101 -0.86 23.17 18.22
C LEU A 101 -0.75 21.84 17.45
N ALA A 102 0.39 21.54 16.83
CA ALA A 102 0.64 20.27 16.16
C ALA A 102 0.64 19.06 17.12
N VAL A 103 0.97 19.26 18.40
CA VAL A 103 0.88 18.20 19.43
C VAL A 103 -0.59 17.89 19.78
N ILE A 104 -1.44 18.92 19.76
CA ILE A 104 -2.84 18.83 20.20
C ILE A 104 -3.76 18.38 19.06
N ASP A 105 -3.34 18.60 17.82
CA ASP A 105 -4.08 18.24 16.61
C ASP A 105 -4.40 16.73 16.57
N PRO A 106 -5.68 16.33 16.56
CA PRO A 106 -6.08 14.91 16.51
C PRO A 106 -5.85 14.28 15.11
N GLY A 107 -5.40 15.07 14.14
CA GLY A 107 -5.37 14.69 12.73
C GLY A 107 -6.74 14.87 12.08
N GLY A 108 -6.94 14.20 10.93
CA GLY A 108 -8.19 14.24 10.17
C GLY A 108 -7.95 14.24 8.67
N THR A 109 -8.96 14.59 7.87
CA THR A 109 -8.93 14.45 6.41
C THR A 109 -8.28 15.62 5.66
N TYR A 110 -7.98 16.73 6.36
CA TYR A 110 -7.32 17.91 5.78
C TYR A 110 -5.81 17.84 5.88
N SER A 111 -5.12 18.16 4.77
CA SER A 111 -3.67 18.38 4.72
C SER A 111 -3.22 19.67 5.42
N ASP A 112 -4.10 20.67 5.54
CA ASP A 112 -3.83 22.00 6.09
C ASP A 112 -3.79 22.04 7.62
N ARG A 113 -2.77 21.40 8.20
CA ARG A 113 -2.55 21.24 9.65
C ARG A 113 -1.37 22.08 10.17
N PRO A 114 -1.23 22.30 11.50
CA PRO A 114 -0.17 23.14 12.06
C PRO A 114 1.25 22.72 11.67
N LEU A 115 1.49 21.41 11.52
CA LEU A 115 2.78 20.89 11.07
C LEU A 115 3.12 21.32 9.62
N ASN A 116 2.12 21.43 8.74
CA ASN A 116 2.32 21.94 7.37
C ASN A 116 2.65 23.43 7.37
N SER A 117 2.06 24.23 8.27
CA SER A 117 2.46 25.64 8.45
C SER A 117 3.92 25.75 8.90
N LEU A 118 4.37 24.91 9.84
CA LEU A 118 5.79 24.86 10.20
C LEU A 118 6.67 24.49 9.00
N ARG A 119 6.26 23.49 8.21
CA ARG A 119 6.98 23.11 6.99
C ARG A 119 7.13 24.30 6.05
N THR A 120 6.04 24.93 5.63
CA THR A 120 6.06 26.04 4.66
C THR A 120 6.83 27.27 5.18
N ILE A 121 6.84 27.53 6.48
CA ILE A 121 7.66 28.58 7.09
C ILE A 121 9.16 28.26 6.97
N PHE A 122 9.55 27.00 7.21
CA PHE A 122 10.95 26.62 7.37
C PHE A 122 11.61 25.93 6.17
N LEU A 123 10.88 25.65 5.09
CA LEU A 123 11.45 25.05 3.88
C LEU A 123 12.69 25.81 3.40
N ALA A 124 13.78 25.08 3.14
CA ALA A 124 15.06 25.68 2.79
C ALA A 124 15.01 26.46 1.46
N TRP A 125 14.29 25.92 0.48
CA TRP A 125 14.23 26.42 -0.90
C TRP A 125 13.06 27.38 -1.18
N SER A 126 12.10 27.50 -0.27
CA SER A 126 11.00 28.46 -0.34
C SER A 126 10.49 28.79 1.06
N PRO A 127 11.28 29.53 1.87
CA PRO A 127 10.87 29.91 3.21
C PRO A 127 9.82 31.01 3.16
N ASN A 128 8.68 30.79 3.81
CA ASN A 128 7.66 31.82 3.97
C ASN A 128 7.92 32.67 5.22
N THR A 129 9.08 33.33 5.25
CA THR A 129 9.50 34.27 6.29
C THR A 129 10.63 35.18 5.78
N TRP A 130 10.79 36.36 6.37
CA TRP A 130 11.93 37.24 6.10
C TRP A 130 13.19 36.90 6.92
N ALA A 131 13.11 35.91 7.82
CA ALA A 131 14.25 35.52 8.65
C ALA A 131 15.38 34.84 7.83
N PRO A 132 16.65 35.25 8.02
CA PRO A 132 17.78 34.62 7.34
C PRO A 132 17.99 33.18 7.81
N VAL A 133 18.65 32.35 7.00
CA VAL A 133 18.83 30.90 7.23
C VAL A 133 19.35 30.57 8.63
N LYS A 134 20.32 31.32 9.15
CA LYS A 134 20.87 31.11 10.50
C LYS A 134 19.82 31.24 11.61
N VAL A 135 18.89 32.19 11.44
CA VAL A 135 17.79 32.40 12.39
C VAL A 135 16.77 31.29 12.26
N ARG A 136 16.42 30.89 11.03
CA ARG A 136 15.52 29.76 10.76
C ARG A 136 16.05 28.46 11.40
N ASN A 137 17.32 28.14 11.17
CA ASN A 137 17.99 26.97 11.75
C ASN A 137 17.99 27.01 13.29
N ALA A 138 18.30 28.16 13.89
CA ALA A 138 18.26 28.34 15.34
C ALA A 138 16.85 28.11 15.92
N ILE A 139 15.80 28.56 15.21
CA ILE A 139 14.41 28.37 15.64
C ILE A 139 13.97 26.92 15.50
N ILE A 140 14.32 26.22 14.41
CA ILE A 140 14.08 24.78 14.26
C ILE A 140 14.72 24.02 15.44
N LYS A 141 15.97 24.33 15.80
CA LYS A 141 16.63 23.75 16.97
C LYS A 141 15.88 24.01 18.28
N LYS A 142 15.35 25.22 18.45
CA LYS A 142 14.53 25.58 19.62
C LYS A 142 13.21 24.82 19.64
N ILE A 143 12.56 24.62 18.50
CA ILE A 143 11.34 23.81 18.39
C ILE A 143 11.62 22.38 18.85
N ILE A 144 12.67 21.74 18.31
CA ILE A 144 13.07 20.37 18.70
C ILE A 144 13.36 20.27 20.21
N THR A 145 13.94 21.32 20.80
CA THR A 145 14.27 21.35 22.23
C THR A 145 13.03 21.58 23.11
N ILE A 146 12.14 22.50 22.72
CA ILE A 146 10.99 22.93 23.53
C ILE A 146 9.78 21.99 23.36
N VAL A 147 9.61 21.43 22.15
CA VAL A 147 8.51 20.54 21.77
C VAL A 147 9.08 19.27 21.11
N PRO A 148 9.79 18.40 21.85
CA PRO A 148 10.51 17.26 21.29
C PRO A 148 9.60 16.26 20.57
N SER A 149 8.33 16.14 20.98
CA SER A 149 7.34 15.24 20.38
C SER A 149 7.09 15.49 18.89
N ILE A 150 7.29 16.72 18.40
CA ILE A 150 7.10 17.05 16.97
C ILE A 150 8.42 17.18 16.21
N GLY A 151 9.57 17.10 16.90
CA GLY A 151 10.89 17.36 16.32
C GLY A 151 11.20 16.46 15.12
N TRP A 152 10.97 15.16 15.26
CA TRP A 152 11.18 14.21 14.16
C TRP A 152 10.24 14.46 12.98
N SER A 153 8.93 14.58 13.24
CA SER A 153 7.93 14.81 12.20
C SER A 153 8.16 16.13 11.45
N LEU A 154 8.66 17.17 12.14
CA LEU A 154 9.06 18.42 11.51
C LEU A 154 10.27 18.23 10.59
N LEU A 155 11.35 17.62 11.09
CA LEU A 155 12.56 17.41 10.29
C LEU A 155 12.30 16.52 9.09
N GLN A 156 11.55 15.42 9.26
CA GLN A 156 11.12 14.56 8.16
C GLN A 156 10.42 15.35 7.05
N ASN A 157 9.55 16.30 7.40
CA ASN A 157 8.82 17.15 6.46
C ASN A 157 9.68 18.25 5.81
N LEU A 158 10.85 18.54 6.39
CA LEU A 158 11.81 19.52 5.90
C LEU A 158 12.99 18.88 5.14
N LEU A 159 13.16 17.55 5.19
CA LEU A 159 14.19 16.85 4.44
C LEU A 159 14.09 17.19 2.94
N PRO A 160 15.22 17.31 2.22
CA PRO A 160 15.21 17.50 0.78
C PRO A 160 14.46 16.38 0.05
N ARG A 161 13.65 16.75 -0.94
CA ARG A 161 12.90 15.82 -1.78
C ARG A 161 12.92 16.28 -3.23
N SER A 162 12.93 15.32 -4.13
CA SER A 162 12.72 15.58 -5.56
C SER A 162 11.25 15.90 -5.82
N HIS A 163 10.99 16.79 -6.80
CA HIS A 163 9.65 17.23 -7.18
C HIS A 163 8.80 17.79 -6.02
N ASP A 164 9.46 18.40 -5.03
CA ASP A 164 8.78 18.96 -3.88
C ASP A 164 7.96 20.20 -4.25
N THR A 165 6.86 20.42 -3.53
CA THR A 165 5.97 21.56 -3.73
C THR A 165 5.72 22.29 -2.41
N SER A 166 5.42 23.58 -2.50
CA SER A 166 5.13 24.42 -1.35
C SER A 166 4.10 25.47 -1.75
N ASP A 167 3.14 25.70 -0.85
CA ASP A 167 2.19 26.77 -0.97
C ASP A 167 2.72 28.03 -0.28
N GLN A 168 2.39 29.19 -0.86
CA GLN A 168 2.60 30.47 -0.17
C GLN A 168 1.60 30.57 0.99
N ASN A 169 2.11 30.79 2.20
CA ASN A 169 1.27 30.94 3.38
C ASN A 169 0.71 32.36 3.51
N GLN A 170 -0.15 32.59 4.50
CA GLN A 170 -0.70 33.92 4.75
C GLN A 170 0.43 34.91 5.12
N LYS A 171 0.58 35.96 4.33
CA LYS A 171 1.49 37.08 4.61
C LYS A 171 0.78 38.23 5.35
N MET A 172 1.56 39.01 6.09
CA MET A 172 1.12 40.31 6.62
C MET A 172 0.62 41.22 5.48
N LYS A 173 -0.46 41.95 5.73
CA LYS A 173 -1.14 42.77 4.72
C LYS A 173 -0.66 44.23 4.70
N PHE A 174 -0.32 44.76 5.85
CA PHE A 174 -0.02 46.18 6.08
C PHE A 174 1.41 46.42 6.57
N ARG A 175 2.01 45.47 7.29
CA ARG A 175 3.42 45.53 7.71
C ARG A 175 4.33 45.01 6.59
N GLU A 176 5.37 45.77 6.31
CA GLU A 176 6.50 45.34 5.49
C GLU A 176 7.71 45.04 6.37
N SER A 177 8.70 44.32 5.84
CA SER A 177 9.95 44.09 6.56
C SER A 177 10.72 45.39 6.67
N ASP A 178 11.02 45.83 7.88
CA ASP A 178 11.94 46.95 8.12
C ASP A 178 13.42 46.55 7.94
N LYS A 179 13.70 45.28 7.60
CA LYS A 179 15.04 44.72 7.42
C LYS A 179 15.30 44.26 5.99
N ASP A 180 16.58 44.28 5.61
CA ASP A 180 17.05 43.65 4.38
C ASP A 180 16.76 42.13 4.40
N VAL A 181 15.96 41.69 3.45
CA VAL A 181 15.59 40.28 3.27
C VAL A 181 16.74 39.54 2.60
N GLU A 182 17.19 38.44 3.19
CA GLU A 182 18.25 37.59 2.64
C GLU A 182 17.85 37.07 1.25
N LYS A 183 18.70 37.33 0.25
CA LYS A 183 18.49 36.80 -1.09
C LYS A 183 18.72 35.29 -1.08
N LEU A 184 17.71 34.52 -1.49
CA LEU A 184 17.80 33.08 -1.55
C LEU A 184 18.73 32.63 -2.69
N THR A 185 19.91 32.15 -2.32
CA THR A 185 20.90 31.57 -3.25
C THR A 185 21.04 30.07 -2.99
N TRP A 186 21.62 29.33 -3.93
CA TRP A 186 21.89 27.90 -3.74
C TRP A 186 22.71 27.61 -2.47
N GLY A 187 23.69 28.46 -2.14
CA GLY A 187 24.48 28.32 -0.92
C GLY A 187 23.63 28.44 0.36
N VAL A 188 22.67 29.37 0.39
CA VAL A 188 21.73 29.56 1.51
C VAL A 188 20.77 28.37 1.62
N VAL A 189 20.30 27.84 0.49
CA VAL A 189 19.44 26.64 0.46
C VAL A 189 20.20 25.43 1.01
N TRP A 190 21.42 25.18 0.53
CA TRP A 190 22.25 24.07 1.00
C TRP A 190 22.61 24.20 2.48
N GLU A 191 22.92 25.41 2.98
CA GLU A 191 23.15 25.64 4.41
C GLU A 191 21.94 25.20 5.27
N GLY A 192 20.72 25.53 4.83
CA GLY A 192 19.50 25.09 5.49
C GLY A 192 19.29 23.58 5.42
N GLN A 193 19.46 22.99 4.23
CA GLN A 193 19.29 21.54 4.03
C GLN A 193 20.29 20.71 4.84
N ILE A 194 21.58 21.09 4.83
CA ILE A 194 22.62 20.41 5.61
C ILE A 194 22.27 20.45 7.11
N PHE A 195 21.85 21.60 7.62
CA PHE A 195 21.42 21.71 9.02
C PHE A 195 20.25 20.77 9.35
N ILE A 196 19.23 20.71 8.49
CA ILE A 196 18.06 19.83 8.67
C ILE A 196 18.50 18.36 8.68
N ILE A 197 19.34 17.95 7.73
CA ILE A 197 19.88 16.58 7.63
C ILE A 197 20.66 16.22 8.89
N GLN A 198 21.55 17.09 9.36
CA GLN A 198 22.37 16.86 10.56
C GLN A 198 21.53 16.71 11.83
N GLU A 199 20.49 17.53 12.01
CA GLU A 199 19.58 17.36 13.14
C GLU A 199 18.71 16.09 12.98
N ALA A 200 18.35 15.72 11.75
CA ALA A 200 17.58 14.50 11.48
C ALA A 200 18.41 13.24 11.79
N ILE A 201 19.69 13.19 11.39
CA ILE A 201 20.63 12.11 11.75
C ILE A 201 20.76 11.99 13.28
N LYS A 202 20.91 13.12 13.99
CA LYS A 202 20.99 13.11 15.47
C LYS A 202 19.73 12.56 16.11
N LEU A 203 18.55 12.96 15.64
CA LEU A 203 17.29 12.43 16.15
C LEU A 203 17.04 10.98 15.70
N ALA A 204 17.53 10.56 14.53
CA ALA A 204 17.42 9.18 14.07
C ALA A 204 18.08 8.21 15.06
N GLY A 205 19.27 8.57 15.57
CA GLY A 205 20.00 7.75 16.52
C GLY A 205 20.21 6.34 15.95
N ILE A 206 19.74 5.33 16.67
CA ILE A 206 19.79 3.92 16.25
C ILE A 206 18.42 3.36 15.80
N LEU A 207 17.41 4.21 15.61
CA LEU A 207 16.05 3.76 15.31
C LEU A 207 15.92 3.39 13.81
N PRO A 208 15.61 2.13 13.46
CA PRO A 208 15.54 1.68 12.06
C PRO A 208 14.57 2.48 11.21
N THR A 209 13.36 2.69 11.73
CA THR A 209 12.28 3.40 11.02
C THR A 209 12.63 4.84 10.64
N ARG A 210 13.54 5.48 11.38
CA ARG A 210 14.04 6.82 11.06
C ARG A 210 15.11 6.78 9.97
N TRP A 211 15.94 5.74 9.99
CA TRP A 211 16.96 5.52 8.96
C TRP A 211 16.36 5.12 7.62
N GLU A 212 15.29 4.31 7.59
CA GLU A 212 14.54 4.04 6.35
C GLU A 212 14.11 5.34 5.65
N ILE A 213 13.59 6.30 6.43
CA ILE A 213 13.21 7.61 5.92
C ILE A 213 14.43 8.37 5.39
N LEU A 214 15.53 8.46 6.16
CA LEU A 214 16.75 9.14 5.71
C LEU A 214 17.31 8.53 4.43
N ILE A 215 17.33 7.21 4.32
CA ILE A 215 17.77 6.46 3.14
C ILE A 215 16.89 6.80 1.93
N SER A 216 15.56 6.80 2.09
CA SER A 216 14.63 7.14 1.00
C SER A 216 14.79 8.56 0.45
N HIS A 217 15.40 9.47 1.23
CA HIS A 217 15.69 10.85 0.85
C HIS A 217 17.15 11.08 0.42
N LEU A 218 18.03 10.08 0.58
CA LEU A 218 19.48 10.24 0.48
C LEU A 218 19.94 10.79 -0.87
N SER A 219 19.28 10.41 -1.97
CA SER A 219 19.57 10.90 -3.32
C SER A 219 19.24 12.37 -3.55
N SER A 220 18.42 12.96 -2.70
CA SER A 220 18.09 14.39 -2.74
C SER A 220 19.02 15.23 -1.84
N PHE A 221 19.96 14.62 -1.11
CA PHE A 221 20.85 15.35 -0.22
C PHE A 221 22.00 16.03 -0.99
N PRO A 222 22.50 17.18 -0.50
CA PRO A 222 23.76 17.74 -0.99
C PRO A 222 24.92 16.74 -0.85
N GLU A 223 25.87 16.74 -1.78
CA GLU A 223 26.95 15.73 -1.84
C GLU A 223 27.74 15.59 -0.53
N ASN A 224 28.08 16.70 0.11
CA ASN A 224 28.79 16.69 1.39
C ASN A 224 27.96 16.07 2.55
N ALA A 225 26.64 16.16 2.47
CA ALA A 225 25.73 15.57 3.45
C ALA A 225 25.51 14.07 3.20
N ILE A 226 25.63 13.59 1.97
CA ILE A 226 25.56 12.15 1.65
C ILE A 226 26.67 11.40 2.41
N ASP A 227 27.90 11.88 2.31
CA ASP A 227 29.06 11.26 2.96
C ASP A 227 28.95 11.23 4.49
N GLU A 228 28.48 12.33 5.08
CA GLU A 228 28.21 12.41 6.51
C GLU A 228 27.10 11.42 6.91
N THR A 229 26.02 11.35 6.12
CA THR A 229 24.89 10.44 6.36
C THR A 229 25.33 8.98 6.32
N LEU A 230 26.11 8.57 5.31
CA LEU A 230 26.62 7.21 5.18
C LEU A 230 27.57 6.84 6.34
N SER A 231 28.41 7.77 6.78
CA SER A 231 29.30 7.55 7.93
C SER A 231 28.51 7.31 9.23
N HIS A 232 27.44 8.07 9.44
CA HIS A 232 26.55 7.87 10.59
C HIS A 232 25.66 6.62 10.46
N LEU A 233 25.31 6.23 9.24
CA LEU A 233 24.57 5.00 8.94
C LEU A 233 25.40 3.77 9.34
N GLU A 234 26.69 3.74 9.00
CA GLU A 234 27.59 2.67 9.45
C GLU A 234 27.68 2.58 10.97
N LEU A 235 27.80 3.73 11.66
CA LEU A 235 27.81 3.76 13.12
C LEU A 235 26.50 3.23 13.70
N CYS A 236 25.36 3.62 13.12
CA CYS A 236 24.04 3.11 13.50
C CYS A 236 23.98 1.59 13.35
N LEU A 237 24.31 1.06 12.18
CA LEU A 237 24.32 -0.37 11.90
C LEU A 237 25.22 -1.11 12.91
N SER A 238 26.41 -0.60 13.23
CA SER A 238 27.32 -1.22 14.20
C SER A 238 26.76 -1.33 15.64
N GLN A 239 25.74 -0.55 15.97
CA GLN A 239 25.12 -0.49 17.30
C GLN A 239 23.74 -1.16 17.36
N GLN A 240 23.17 -1.52 16.22
CA GLN A 240 21.86 -2.12 16.11
C GLN A 240 21.89 -3.64 16.37
N THR A 241 20.72 -4.19 16.73
CA THR A 241 20.51 -5.64 16.76
C THR A 241 20.44 -6.20 15.35
N GLU A 242 20.59 -7.51 15.16
CA GLU A 242 20.47 -8.15 13.84
C GLU A 242 19.11 -7.88 13.15
N GLU A 243 18.04 -7.76 13.95
CA GLU A 243 16.70 -7.42 13.45
C GLU A 243 16.65 -6.00 12.89
N ASP A 244 17.12 -5.05 13.69
CA ASP A 244 17.14 -3.63 13.35
C ASP A 244 18.09 -3.35 12.17
N GLN A 245 19.25 -4.02 12.15
CA GLN A 245 20.20 -3.98 11.05
C GLN A 245 19.56 -4.47 9.75
N PHE A 246 18.78 -5.55 9.78
CA PHE A 246 18.13 -6.08 8.57
C PHE A 246 17.19 -5.04 7.95
N ILE A 247 16.36 -4.37 8.75
CA ILE A 247 15.44 -3.32 8.27
C ILE A 247 16.20 -2.21 7.56
N VAL A 248 17.26 -1.69 8.18
CA VAL A 248 18.07 -0.60 7.61
C VAL A 248 18.85 -1.06 6.38
N TRP A 249 19.43 -2.26 6.43
CA TRP A 249 20.15 -2.85 5.31
C TRP A 249 19.25 -3.08 4.11
N GLU A 250 18.03 -3.59 4.32
CA GLU A 250 17.06 -3.84 3.24
C GLU A 250 16.66 -2.54 2.54
N ALA A 251 16.40 -1.48 3.32
CA ALA A 251 16.12 -0.15 2.79
C ALA A 251 17.29 0.42 1.97
N LEU A 252 18.53 0.30 2.49
CA LEU A 252 19.72 0.74 1.77
C LEU A 252 19.94 -0.06 0.48
N ARG A 253 19.71 -1.37 0.51
CA ARG A 253 19.84 -2.25 -0.64
C ARG A 253 18.81 -1.90 -1.71
N HIS A 254 17.58 -1.57 -1.32
CA HIS A 254 16.55 -1.13 -2.25
C HIS A 254 16.95 0.16 -2.99
N GLU A 255 17.44 1.17 -2.25
CA GLU A 255 17.94 2.39 -2.87
C GLU A 255 19.18 2.13 -3.75
N TYR A 256 20.10 1.25 -3.32
CA TYR A 256 21.24 0.87 -4.14
C TYR A 256 20.81 0.22 -5.47
N SER A 257 19.93 -0.79 -5.44
CA SER A 257 19.42 -1.46 -6.64
C SER A 257 18.74 -0.46 -7.58
N ARG A 258 17.87 0.41 -7.05
CA ARG A 258 17.20 1.46 -7.82
C ARG A 258 18.20 2.40 -8.51
N HIS A 259 19.21 2.86 -7.79
CA HIS A 259 20.21 3.79 -8.33
C HIS A 259 21.19 3.13 -9.31
N LYS A 260 21.41 1.82 -9.18
CA LYS A 260 22.20 1.05 -10.14
C LYS A 260 21.45 0.89 -11.47
N LYS A 261 20.17 0.53 -11.40
CA LYS A 261 19.26 0.37 -12.55
C LYS A 261 19.17 1.59 -13.43
N TYR A 262 19.04 2.74 -12.79
CA TYR A 262 18.93 4.02 -13.46
C TYR A 262 20.25 4.80 -13.38
N SER A 263 21.39 4.11 -13.53
CA SER A 263 22.73 4.71 -13.39
C SER A 263 23.03 5.83 -14.39
N ASP A 264 22.29 5.91 -15.50
CA ASP A 264 22.35 6.97 -16.50
C ASP A 264 21.45 8.19 -16.18
N ALA A 265 20.58 8.08 -15.18
CA ALA A 265 19.68 9.15 -14.81
C ALA A 265 20.41 10.27 -14.05
N ASN A 266 20.02 11.52 -14.30
CA ASN A 266 20.63 12.69 -13.65
C ASN A 266 20.47 12.73 -12.11
N TRP A 267 19.51 11.97 -11.57
CA TRP A 267 19.26 11.85 -10.13
C TRP A 267 20.00 10.66 -9.49
N ALA A 268 20.68 9.84 -10.29
CA ALA A 268 21.41 8.67 -9.80
C ALA A 268 22.58 9.09 -8.90
N PHE A 269 23.03 8.16 -8.06
CA PHE A 269 24.19 8.42 -7.22
C PHE A 269 25.45 8.43 -8.08
N LYS A 270 26.41 9.29 -7.71
CA LYS A 270 27.74 9.24 -8.30
C LYS A 270 28.43 7.93 -7.95
N PHE A 271 29.42 7.57 -8.77
CA PHE A 271 30.22 6.36 -8.59
C PHE A 271 30.80 6.26 -7.17
N GLU A 272 31.37 7.34 -6.62
CA GLU A 272 31.98 7.28 -5.28
C GLU A 272 30.96 6.98 -4.17
N SER A 273 29.74 7.52 -4.26
CA SER A 273 28.66 7.22 -3.32
C SER A 273 28.17 5.78 -3.46
N MET A 274 28.04 5.29 -4.71
CA MET A 274 27.66 3.90 -4.98
C MET A 274 28.69 2.91 -4.42
N GLU A 275 30.00 3.20 -4.54
CA GLU A 275 31.04 2.35 -3.94
C GLU A 275 30.98 2.31 -2.42
N LYS A 276 30.68 3.44 -1.76
CA LYS A 276 30.50 3.47 -0.30
C LYS A 276 29.29 2.67 0.13
N ILE A 277 28.15 2.86 -0.54
CA ILE A 277 26.92 2.10 -0.26
C ILE A 277 27.16 0.60 -0.45
N ALA A 278 27.82 0.19 -1.54
CA ALA A 278 28.16 -1.22 -1.79
C ALA A 278 28.99 -1.83 -0.65
N LYS A 279 30.01 -1.11 -0.16
CA LYS A 279 30.82 -1.56 0.98
C LYS A 279 30.00 -1.72 2.26
N ILE A 280 29.06 -0.81 2.53
CA ILE A 280 28.16 -0.92 3.68
C ILE A 280 27.28 -2.17 3.53
N LEU A 281 26.70 -2.38 2.34
CA LEU A 281 25.86 -3.53 2.06
C LEU A 281 26.60 -4.86 2.20
N ASP A 282 27.87 -4.92 1.79
CA ASP A 282 28.71 -6.11 1.94
C ASP A 282 29.08 -6.37 3.41
N ASN A 283 29.45 -5.33 4.15
CA ASN A 283 29.86 -5.43 5.55
C ASN A 283 28.71 -5.82 6.49
N TYR A 284 27.50 -5.35 6.19
CA TYR A 284 26.30 -5.57 7.02
C TYR A 284 25.30 -6.52 6.36
N LYS A 285 25.75 -7.33 5.40
CA LYS A 285 24.92 -8.38 4.80
C LYS A 285 24.34 -9.29 5.89
N PRO A 286 23.03 -9.58 5.87
CA PRO A 286 22.41 -10.44 6.87
C PRO A 286 23.11 -11.80 6.95
N ILE A 287 23.45 -12.23 8.18
CA ILE A 287 24.01 -13.56 8.45
C ILE A 287 22.95 -14.64 8.15
N ASP A 288 21.69 -14.33 8.47
CA ASP A 288 20.56 -15.18 8.12
C ASP A 288 20.40 -15.25 6.59
N MET A 289 20.62 -16.45 6.06
CA MET A 289 20.57 -16.73 4.63
C MET A 289 19.18 -16.49 4.02
N VAL A 290 18.10 -16.76 4.77
CA VAL A 290 16.73 -16.53 4.28
C VAL A 290 16.53 -15.04 4.09
N ARG A 291 16.87 -14.21 5.09
CA ARG A 291 16.80 -12.74 5.02
C ARG A 291 17.64 -12.16 3.91
N ALA A 292 18.88 -12.62 3.77
CA ALA A 292 19.77 -12.19 2.68
C ALA A 292 19.23 -12.54 1.28
N SER A 293 18.23 -13.44 1.20
CA SER A 293 17.63 -13.92 -0.05
C SER A 293 16.24 -13.36 -0.32
N LEU A 294 15.60 -12.67 0.63
CA LEU A 294 14.21 -12.23 0.51
C LEU A 294 13.97 -11.32 -0.70
N TRP A 295 14.92 -10.43 -1.00
CA TRP A 295 14.82 -9.50 -2.11
C TRP A 295 14.60 -10.20 -3.47
N ILE A 296 15.15 -11.41 -3.68
CA ILE A 296 14.99 -12.20 -4.92
C ILE A 296 13.52 -12.62 -5.14
N PHE A 297 12.74 -12.69 -4.07
CA PHE A 297 11.33 -13.11 -4.11
C PHE A 297 10.36 -11.94 -3.85
N ASN A 298 10.83 -10.83 -3.28
CA ASN A 298 10.03 -9.68 -2.90
C ASN A 298 10.12 -8.50 -3.88
N ASP A 299 11.25 -8.34 -4.57
CA ASP A 299 11.45 -7.24 -5.50
C ASP A 299 10.80 -7.48 -6.86
N TRP A 300 10.68 -6.41 -7.64
CA TRP A 300 10.21 -6.45 -9.02
C TRP A 300 11.20 -7.18 -9.92
N ASP A 301 10.70 -7.96 -10.86
CA ASP A 301 11.54 -8.75 -11.80
C ASP A 301 12.61 -7.89 -12.48
N SER A 302 12.26 -6.66 -12.89
CA SER A 302 13.20 -5.74 -13.53
C SER A 302 14.38 -5.29 -12.67
N ASP A 303 14.27 -5.33 -11.34
CA ASP A 303 15.37 -4.97 -10.44
C ASP A 303 16.31 -6.19 -10.23
N ILE A 304 15.76 -7.39 -10.35
CA ILE A 304 16.50 -8.65 -10.29
C ILE A 304 17.24 -8.92 -11.60
N GLU A 305 16.62 -8.65 -12.74
CA GLU A 305 17.24 -8.77 -14.09
C GLU A 305 18.54 -7.97 -14.18
N GLU A 306 18.54 -6.73 -13.67
CA GLU A 306 19.74 -5.91 -13.66
C GLU A 306 20.84 -6.53 -12.77
N SER A 307 20.46 -7.16 -11.65
CA SER A 307 21.42 -7.88 -10.80
C SER A 307 22.02 -9.10 -11.51
N ILE A 308 21.26 -9.77 -12.39
CA ILE A 308 21.71 -10.89 -13.22
C ILE A 308 22.73 -10.44 -14.27
N GLU A 309 22.41 -9.37 -15.01
CA GLU A 309 23.30 -8.81 -16.03
C GLU A 309 24.65 -8.40 -15.41
N ASN A 310 24.59 -7.76 -14.26
CA ASN A 310 25.76 -7.31 -13.50
C ASN A 310 26.60 -8.46 -12.92
N ALA A 311 25.99 -9.61 -12.62
CA ALA A 311 26.70 -10.80 -12.19
C ALA A 311 27.46 -11.50 -13.34
N GLY A 312 27.49 -10.91 -14.54
CA GLY A 312 28.14 -11.49 -15.71
C GLY A 312 27.31 -12.59 -16.37
N GLY A 313 25.99 -12.57 -16.18
CA GLY A 313 25.09 -13.56 -16.78
C GLY A 313 25.18 -14.95 -16.15
N ILE A 314 25.50 -15.04 -14.86
CA ILE A 314 25.48 -16.31 -14.10
C ILE A 314 24.10 -16.98 -14.18
N PHE A 315 23.04 -16.19 -14.29
CA PHE A 315 21.67 -16.65 -14.51
C PHE A 315 21.17 -16.16 -15.86
N SER A 316 20.31 -16.94 -16.51
CA SER A 316 19.66 -16.60 -17.78
C SER A 316 18.32 -15.88 -17.59
N SER A 317 17.72 -15.96 -16.40
CA SER A 317 16.43 -15.33 -16.07
C SER A 317 16.22 -15.18 -14.56
N VAL A 318 15.29 -14.31 -14.17
CA VAL A 318 14.82 -14.16 -12.78
C VAL A 318 14.32 -15.49 -12.21
N GLU A 319 13.60 -16.26 -13.01
CA GLU A 319 13.04 -17.55 -12.59
C GLU A 319 14.15 -18.60 -12.31
N GLU A 320 15.27 -18.54 -13.05
CA GLU A 320 16.44 -19.38 -12.77
C GLU A 320 17.14 -18.95 -11.47
N MET A 321 17.33 -17.64 -11.25
CA MET A 321 17.89 -17.13 -9.98
C MET A 321 17.03 -17.53 -8.78
N ARG A 322 15.70 -17.40 -8.88
CA ARG A 322 14.76 -17.84 -7.83
C ARG A 322 14.85 -19.33 -7.57
N SER A 323 14.91 -20.14 -8.62
CA SER A 323 15.04 -21.60 -8.52
C SER A 323 16.35 -22.01 -7.85
N GLU A 324 17.47 -21.44 -8.28
CA GLU A 324 18.79 -21.74 -7.70
C GLU A 324 18.88 -21.24 -6.25
N LYS A 325 18.33 -20.06 -5.95
CA LYS A 325 18.36 -19.55 -4.59
C LYS A 325 17.53 -20.40 -3.63
N LEU A 326 16.35 -20.83 -4.06
CA LEU A 326 15.51 -21.75 -3.29
C LEU A 326 16.23 -23.08 -3.03
N ARG A 327 16.94 -23.60 -4.05
CA ARG A 327 17.78 -24.79 -3.96
C ARG A 327 18.93 -24.61 -2.97
N GLU A 328 19.63 -23.48 -3.02
CA GLU A 328 20.73 -23.14 -2.09
C GLU A 328 20.24 -23.13 -0.63
N ILE A 329 19.08 -22.49 -0.38
CA ILE A 329 18.45 -22.45 0.94
C ILE A 329 18.13 -23.86 1.42
N TYR A 330 17.53 -24.68 0.56
CA TYR A 330 17.20 -26.06 0.91
C TYR A 330 18.44 -26.91 1.20
N PHE A 331 19.50 -26.81 0.40
CA PHE A 331 20.73 -27.58 0.64
C PHE A 331 21.44 -27.18 1.94
N THR A 332 21.36 -25.92 2.32
CA THR A 332 22.08 -25.39 3.49
C THR A 332 21.26 -25.53 4.78
N LEU A 333 19.96 -25.23 4.72
CA LEU A 333 19.08 -25.11 5.89
C LEU A 333 17.98 -26.18 5.93
N GLY A 334 17.92 -27.07 4.96
CA GLY A 334 16.89 -28.09 4.84
C GLY A 334 15.48 -27.54 4.62
N LEU A 335 14.47 -28.36 4.90
CA LEU A 335 13.06 -27.98 4.78
C LEU A 335 12.66 -26.84 5.74
N SER A 336 13.36 -26.68 6.87
CA SER A 336 13.20 -25.54 7.77
C SER A 336 13.46 -24.22 7.06
N GLY A 337 14.57 -24.09 6.33
CA GLY A 337 14.87 -22.86 5.59
C GLY A 337 13.84 -22.55 4.51
N VAL A 338 13.33 -23.57 3.80
CA VAL A 338 12.26 -23.40 2.80
C VAL A 338 10.97 -22.89 3.45
N LYS A 339 10.59 -23.50 4.58
CA LYS A 339 9.42 -23.07 5.35
C LYS A 339 9.57 -21.63 5.87
N ASP A 340 10.74 -21.29 6.39
CA ASP A 340 11.02 -19.97 6.95
C ASP A 340 11.04 -18.89 5.85
N LEU A 341 11.53 -19.21 4.65
CA LEU A 341 11.40 -18.36 3.46
C LEU A 341 9.93 -18.11 3.12
N PHE A 342 9.12 -19.17 3.00
CA PHE A 342 7.71 -19.04 2.65
C PHE A 342 6.90 -18.22 3.68
N GLN A 343 7.34 -18.15 4.93
CA GLN A 343 6.72 -17.32 5.95
C GLN A 343 7.04 -15.83 5.80
N GLN A 344 8.25 -15.50 5.33
CA GLN A 344 8.78 -14.14 5.28
C GLN A 344 8.60 -13.45 3.92
N VAL A 345 8.44 -14.20 2.83
CA VAL A 345 8.15 -13.63 1.50
C VAL A 345 6.78 -12.95 1.49
N ASN A 346 6.71 -11.77 0.87
CA ASN A 346 5.49 -10.95 0.73
C ASN A 346 4.44 -11.65 -0.12
N ASN A 347 4.86 -12.21 -1.26
CA ASN A 347 4.02 -13.02 -2.13
C ASN A 347 4.59 -14.44 -2.26
N VAL A 348 4.15 -15.32 -1.35
CA VAL A 348 4.66 -16.70 -1.26
C VAL A 348 4.47 -17.51 -2.56
N PHE A 349 3.52 -17.14 -3.44
CA PHE A 349 3.35 -17.79 -4.74
C PHE A 349 4.56 -17.63 -5.67
N ILE A 350 5.30 -16.52 -5.54
CA ILE A 350 6.53 -16.29 -6.30
C ILE A 350 7.59 -17.29 -5.88
N ALA A 351 7.70 -17.62 -4.59
CA ALA A 351 8.65 -18.63 -4.13
C ALA A 351 8.15 -20.06 -4.40
N ALA A 352 6.86 -20.34 -4.15
CA ALA A 352 6.28 -21.68 -4.23
C ALA A 352 6.26 -22.28 -5.64
N ARG A 353 6.21 -21.47 -6.71
CA ARG A 353 6.29 -21.97 -8.10
C ARG A 353 7.60 -22.71 -8.40
N HIS A 354 8.65 -22.45 -7.62
CA HIS A 354 9.97 -23.03 -7.79
C HIS A 354 10.21 -24.28 -6.95
N ILE A 355 9.21 -24.82 -6.26
CA ILE A 355 9.35 -26.06 -5.46
C ILE A 355 9.94 -27.20 -6.30
N SER A 356 9.64 -27.26 -7.59
CA SER A 356 10.18 -28.26 -8.51
C SER A 356 11.71 -28.24 -8.63
N ALA A 357 12.36 -27.10 -8.38
CA ALA A 357 13.81 -26.96 -8.39
C ALA A 357 14.52 -27.70 -7.25
N LEU A 358 13.77 -28.09 -6.21
CA LEU A 358 14.27 -28.82 -5.04
C LEU A 358 14.42 -30.32 -5.28
N SER A 359 13.74 -30.88 -6.31
CA SER A 359 13.75 -32.31 -6.64
C SER A 359 13.52 -33.20 -5.41
N LEU A 360 12.51 -32.85 -4.60
CA LEU A 360 12.20 -33.57 -3.37
C LEU A 360 11.73 -35.00 -3.68
N ASP A 361 12.21 -35.96 -2.90
CA ASP A 361 11.60 -37.29 -2.86
C ASP A 361 10.22 -37.23 -2.17
N GLU A 362 9.47 -38.33 -2.26
CA GLU A 362 8.10 -38.39 -1.75
C GLU A 362 8.02 -38.11 -0.24
N GLU A 363 8.99 -38.61 0.53
CA GLU A 363 9.05 -38.44 1.99
C GLU A 363 9.26 -36.96 2.36
N LYS A 364 10.24 -36.30 1.76
CA LYS A 364 10.52 -34.88 2.02
C LYS A 364 9.42 -33.96 1.53
N LEU A 365 8.74 -34.30 0.44
CA LEU A 365 7.59 -33.53 -0.03
C LEU A 365 6.43 -33.61 0.99
N ASN A 366 6.18 -34.78 1.56
CA ASN A 366 5.20 -34.97 2.63
C ASN A 366 5.60 -34.18 3.88
N ASP A 367 6.87 -34.23 4.28
CA ASP A 367 7.36 -33.47 5.44
C ASP A 367 7.18 -31.96 5.25
N LEU A 368 7.53 -31.44 4.07
CA LEU A 368 7.33 -30.02 3.76
C LEU A 368 5.84 -29.66 3.79
N PHE A 369 4.98 -30.49 3.20
CA PHE A 369 3.53 -30.29 3.28
C PHE A 369 3.03 -30.20 4.73
N VAL A 370 3.46 -31.13 5.59
CA VAL A 370 3.09 -31.16 7.01
C VAL A 370 3.59 -29.92 7.75
N MET A 371 4.83 -29.50 7.48
CA MET A 371 5.42 -28.28 8.05
C MET A 371 4.62 -27.02 7.68
N LEU A 372 4.09 -26.96 6.46
CA LEU A 372 3.32 -25.83 5.95
C LEU A 372 1.87 -25.85 6.41
N ILE A 373 1.18 -26.99 6.35
CA ILE A 373 -0.24 -27.06 6.71
C ILE A 373 -0.48 -26.83 8.22
N ASN A 374 0.48 -27.18 9.07
CA ASN A 374 0.41 -26.96 10.51
C ASN A 374 0.84 -25.54 10.93
N ASN A 375 1.10 -24.64 9.97
CA ASN A 375 1.58 -23.30 10.25
C ASN A 375 0.46 -22.35 10.75
N LYS A 376 0.85 -21.33 11.51
CA LYS A 376 -0.08 -20.30 12.04
C LYS A 376 -0.51 -19.28 10.99
N LYS A 377 0.37 -18.96 10.02
CA LYS A 377 0.03 -18.10 8.87
C LYS A 377 -0.72 -18.98 7.86
N ASN A 378 -1.90 -18.55 7.42
CA ASN A 378 -2.64 -19.27 6.40
C ASN A 378 -1.81 -19.28 5.09
N ILE A 379 -1.36 -20.47 4.69
CA ILE A 379 -0.60 -20.73 3.46
C ILE A 379 -1.26 -21.85 2.64
N ASP A 380 -2.59 -21.90 2.68
CA ASP A 380 -3.39 -22.97 2.08
C ASP A 380 -3.16 -23.10 0.57
N GLU A 381 -3.04 -21.97 -0.13
CA GLU A 381 -2.82 -21.96 -1.58
C GLU A 381 -1.44 -22.53 -1.96
N VAL A 382 -0.42 -22.30 -1.13
CA VAL A 382 0.92 -22.91 -1.27
C VAL A 382 0.87 -24.41 -1.05
N CYS A 383 0.11 -24.85 -0.04
CA CYS A 383 -0.13 -26.28 0.19
C CYS A 383 -0.78 -26.91 -1.04
N GLY A 384 -1.72 -26.21 -1.68
CA GLY A 384 -2.35 -26.65 -2.92
C GLY A 384 -1.36 -26.77 -4.09
N LEU A 385 -0.46 -25.80 -4.27
CA LEU A 385 0.61 -25.87 -5.28
C LEU A 385 1.57 -27.04 -5.03
N LEU A 386 1.97 -27.23 -3.79
CA LEU A 386 2.83 -28.35 -3.39
C LEU A 386 2.14 -29.68 -3.67
N MET A 387 0.83 -29.78 -3.38
CA MET A 387 0.06 -30.98 -3.70
C MET A 387 -0.03 -31.23 -5.21
N GLN A 388 -0.25 -30.17 -6.01
CA GLN A 388 -0.25 -30.29 -7.47
C GLN A 388 1.11 -30.81 -7.98
N TYR A 389 2.21 -30.30 -7.45
CA TYR A 389 3.55 -30.80 -7.78
C TYR A 389 3.74 -32.27 -7.36
N GLY A 390 3.25 -32.66 -6.18
CA GLY A 390 3.28 -34.06 -5.73
C GLY A 390 2.51 -35.01 -6.66
N VAL A 391 1.35 -34.58 -7.14
CA VAL A 391 0.58 -35.33 -8.16
C VAL A 391 1.36 -35.45 -9.48
N GLU A 392 2.04 -34.41 -9.91
CA GLU A 392 2.86 -34.43 -11.13
C GLU A 392 4.07 -35.38 -11.03
N CYS A 393 4.69 -35.48 -9.85
CA CYS A 393 5.84 -36.34 -9.63
C CYS A 393 5.49 -37.80 -9.30
N PHE A 394 4.44 -38.04 -8.51
CA PHE A 394 4.14 -39.33 -7.90
C PHE A 394 2.77 -39.91 -8.31
N GLY A 395 2.03 -39.20 -9.15
CA GLY A 395 0.69 -39.59 -9.61
C GLY A 395 -0.42 -39.22 -8.64
N ALA A 396 -1.68 -39.28 -9.12
CA ALA A 396 -2.85 -38.86 -8.36
C ALA A 396 -3.03 -39.65 -7.04
N GLU A 397 -2.68 -40.93 -7.03
CA GLU A 397 -2.75 -41.82 -5.84
C GLU A 397 -1.96 -41.30 -4.63
N TRP A 398 -0.96 -40.46 -4.85
CA TRP A 398 -0.23 -39.78 -3.77
C TRP A 398 -1.16 -38.98 -2.83
N LEU A 399 -2.28 -38.45 -3.34
CA LEU A 399 -3.28 -37.72 -2.56
C LEU A 399 -3.92 -38.58 -1.44
N ASN A 400 -3.92 -39.91 -1.58
CA ASN A 400 -4.39 -40.82 -0.52
C ASN A 400 -3.51 -40.74 0.74
N LYS A 401 -2.22 -40.44 0.60
CA LYS A 401 -1.32 -40.20 1.75
C LYS A 401 -1.61 -38.86 2.40
N ILE A 402 -1.87 -37.82 1.61
CA ILE A 402 -2.22 -36.47 2.10
C ILE A 402 -3.53 -36.46 2.89
N LYS A 403 -4.50 -37.26 2.46
CA LYS A 403 -5.76 -37.49 3.19
C LYS A 403 -5.54 -37.94 4.64
N VAL A 404 -4.50 -38.72 4.91
CA VAL A 404 -4.15 -39.15 6.28
C VAL A 404 -3.74 -37.96 7.13
N TYR A 405 -2.94 -37.04 6.58
CA TYR A 405 -2.50 -35.83 7.29
C TYR A 405 -3.67 -34.89 7.59
N PHE A 406 -4.63 -34.71 6.67
CA PHE A 406 -5.83 -33.90 6.97
C PHE A 406 -6.57 -34.40 8.21
N LYS A 407 -6.70 -35.72 8.37
CA LYS A 407 -7.30 -36.34 9.56
C LYS A 407 -6.44 -36.16 10.80
N GLN A 408 -5.14 -36.43 10.68
CA GLN A 408 -4.19 -36.34 11.79
C GLN A 408 -4.13 -34.92 12.38
N PHE A 409 -4.08 -33.89 11.53
CA PHE A 409 -4.01 -32.49 11.94
C PHE A 409 -5.38 -31.83 12.13
N LYS A 410 -6.48 -32.58 12.03
CA LYS A 410 -7.86 -32.11 12.20
C LYS A 410 -8.15 -30.87 11.35
N ILE A 411 -7.72 -30.91 10.08
CA ILE A 411 -7.97 -29.83 9.13
C ILE A 411 -9.48 -29.72 8.91
N THR A 412 -10.01 -28.50 9.04
CA THR A 412 -11.44 -28.28 8.86
C THR A 412 -11.85 -28.55 7.42
N PRO A 413 -13.10 -29.00 7.16
CA PRO A 413 -13.54 -29.29 5.80
C PRO A 413 -13.42 -28.09 4.85
N ASP A 414 -13.67 -26.89 5.36
CA ASP A 414 -13.57 -25.65 4.60
C ASP A 414 -12.12 -25.37 4.15
N ARG A 415 -11.16 -25.54 5.06
CA ARG A 415 -9.73 -25.38 4.77
C ARG A 415 -9.20 -26.46 3.84
N ALA A 416 -9.59 -27.71 4.05
CA ALA A 416 -9.23 -28.83 3.18
C ALA A 416 -9.76 -28.62 1.75
N GLY A 417 -11.02 -28.17 1.62
CA GLY A 417 -11.61 -27.78 0.34
C GLY A 417 -10.80 -26.70 -0.37
N LYS A 418 -10.38 -25.65 0.35
CA LYS A 418 -9.54 -24.57 -0.18
C LYS A 418 -8.23 -25.07 -0.76
N ILE A 419 -7.52 -25.92 0.00
CA ILE A 419 -6.23 -26.47 -0.41
C ILE A 419 -6.40 -27.35 -1.66
N LEU A 420 -7.38 -28.26 -1.64
CA LEU A 420 -7.64 -29.18 -2.75
C LEU A 420 -8.08 -28.44 -4.01
N ALA A 421 -8.79 -27.31 -3.89
CA ALA A 421 -9.28 -26.52 -5.01
C ALA A 421 -8.17 -26.03 -5.96
N SER A 422 -6.93 -25.95 -5.49
CA SER A 422 -5.76 -25.58 -6.31
C SER A 422 -5.28 -26.69 -7.27
N LEU A 423 -5.72 -27.94 -7.09
CA LEU A 423 -5.35 -29.06 -7.96
C LEU A 423 -5.91 -28.86 -9.38
N ARG A 424 -5.17 -29.28 -10.41
CA ARG A 424 -5.65 -29.26 -11.79
C ARG A 424 -6.79 -30.27 -11.97
N ASP A 425 -7.66 -30.00 -12.93
CA ASP A 425 -8.82 -30.84 -13.20
C ASP A 425 -8.42 -32.11 -13.97
N SER A 426 -8.74 -33.27 -13.39
CA SER A 426 -8.63 -34.57 -14.07
C SER A 426 -9.60 -35.59 -13.44
N GLN A 427 -10.05 -36.56 -14.23
CA GLN A 427 -10.92 -37.64 -13.71
C GLN A 427 -10.28 -38.40 -12.55
N GLU A 428 -8.96 -38.61 -12.60
CA GLU A 428 -8.20 -39.30 -11.56
C GLU A 428 -8.26 -38.51 -10.23
N ILE A 429 -8.06 -37.19 -10.29
CA ILE A 429 -8.12 -36.32 -9.13
C ILE A 429 -9.54 -36.28 -8.56
N TRP A 430 -10.56 -36.11 -9.40
CA TRP A 430 -11.94 -36.08 -8.94
C TRP A 430 -12.36 -37.40 -8.28
N SER A 431 -11.96 -38.54 -8.84
CA SER A 431 -12.23 -39.87 -8.28
C SER A 431 -11.61 -40.02 -6.88
N ILE A 432 -10.41 -39.48 -6.65
CA ILE A 432 -9.78 -39.50 -5.34
C ILE A 432 -10.49 -38.53 -4.37
N ILE A 433 -10.92 -37.37 -4.84
CA ILE A 433 -11.69 -36.38 -4.05
C ILE A 433 -13.04 -36.94 -3.61
N GLU A 434 -13.70 -37.78 -4.42
CA GLU A 434 -14.89 -38.55 -4.02
C GLU A 434 -14.62 -39.50 -2.84
N GLY A 435 -13.38 -39.93 -2.66
CA GLY A 435 -12.99 -40.72 -1.50
C GLY A 435 -12.83 -39.91 -0.21
N PHE A 436 -12.76 -38.58 -0.23
CA PHE A 436 -12.68 -37.75 0.99
C PHE A 436 -14.02 -37.73 1.73
N GLU A 437 -14.05 -37.19 2.95
CA GLU A 437 -15.31 -37.02 3.69
C GLU A 437 -16.26 -36.10 2.92
N ASP A 438 -17.57 -36.39 2.95
CA ASP A 438 -18.59 -35.68 2.14
C ASP A 438 -18.53 -34.15 2.31
N ASN A 439 -18.24 -33.70 3.54
CA ASN A 439 -18.08 -32.28 3.84
C ASN A 439 -16.86 -31.63 3.16
N ILE A 440 -15.76 -32.37 2.94
CA ILE A 440 -14.56 -31.90 2.25
C ILE A 440 -14.83 -31.88 0.75
N ASN A 441 -15.47 -32.92 0.21
CA ASN A 441 -15.85 -33.00 -1.20
C ASN A 441 -16.72 -31.80 -1.58
N GLU A 442 -17.73 -31.52 -0.76
CA GLU A 442 -18.62 -30.38 -0.97
C GLU A 442 -17.86 -29.04 -0.94
N LYS A 443 -16.98 -28.86 0.05
CA LYS A 443 -16.16 -27.65 0.17
C LYS A 443 -15.17 -27.47 -0.97
N TYR A 444 -14.57 -28.55 -1.46
CA TYR A 444 -13.72 -28.52 -2.66
C TYR A 444 -14.48 -27.94 -3.86
N TRP A 445 -15.63 -28.52 -4.18
CA TRP A 445 -16.40 -28.10 -5.35
C TRP A 445 -17.03 -26.72 -5.20
N LEU A 446 -17.34 -26.27 -3.98
CA LEU A 446 -17.81 -24.90 -3.75
C LEU A 446 -16.71 -23.84 -3.92
N GLN A 447 -15.47 -24.18 -3.55
CA GLN A 447 -14.34 -23.24 -3.56
C GLN A 447 -13.48 -23.32 -4.82
N LYS A 448 -13.65 -24.38 -5.64
CA LYS A 448 -12.94 -24.58 -6.91
C LYS A 448 -13.12 -23.38 -7.83
N GLN A 449 -12.02 -22.78 -8.26
CA GLN A 449 -12.06 -21.71 -9.26
C GLN A 449 -12.29 -22.30 -10.65
N PRO A 450 -13.32 -21.86 -11.37
CA PRO A 450 -13.61 -22.40 -12.69
C PRO A 450 -12.59 -21.90 -13.71
N ILE A 451 -12.04 -22.83 -14.48
CA ILE A 451 -11.15 -22.54 -15.62
C ILE A 451 -11.74 -23.24 -16.84
N ALA A 452 -11.55 -22.65 -18.03
CA ALA A 452 -11.93 -23.25 -19.30
C ALA A 452 -11.30 -24.65 -19.42
N MET A 453 -12.12 -25.68 -19.59
CA MET A 453 -11.66 -27.05 -19.58
C MET A 453 -11.16 -27.47 -20.96
N MET A 454 -9.91 -27.93 -21.00
CA MET A 454 -9.29 -28.55 -22.18
C MET A 454 -9.37 -30.07 -22.06
N GLY A 455 -9.38 -30.79 -23.19
CA GLY A 455 -9.36 -32.26 -23.21
C GLY A 455 -10.68 -32.89 -23.65
N LYS A 456 -11.02 -34.06 -23.11
CA LYS A 456 -12.16 -34.87 -23.59
C LYS A 456 -13.50 -34.20 -23.25
N THR A 457 -14.46 -34.32 -24.17
CA THR A 457 -15.84 -33.84 -23.95
C THR A 457 -16.51 -34.54 -22.78
N SER A 458 -16.24 -35.83 -22.56
CA SER A 458 -16.75 -36.58 -21.40
C SER A 458 -16.41 -35.93 -20.07
N ASP A 459 -15.19 -35.39 -19.95
CA ASP A 459 -14.68 -34.87 -18.71
C ASP A 459 -15.26 -33.47 -18.44
N LEU A 460 -15.51 -32.71 -19.51
CA LEU A 460 -16.26 -31.44 -19.45
C LEU A 460 -17.68 -31.67 -18.91
N PHE A 461 -18.41 -32.68 -19.42
CA PHE A 461 -19.74 -32.98 -18.91
C PHE A 461 -19.72 -33.38 -17.43
N VAL A 462 -18.78 -34.22 -17.01
CA VAL A 462 -18.62 -34.58 -15.60
C VAL A 462 -18.35 -33.35 -14.73
N LEU A 463 -17.43 -32.47 -15.14
CA LEU A 463 -17.13 -31.23 -14.42
C LEU A 463 -18.36 -30.32 -14.30
N MET A 464 -19.09 -30.16 -15.41
CA MET A 464 -20.32 -29.36 -15.44
C MET A 464 -21.39 -29.93 -14.52
N ASP A 465 -21.60 -31.24 -14.54
CA ASP A 465 -22.57 -31.90 -13.66
C ASP A 465 -22.22 -31.66 -12.18
N LYS A 466 -20.94 -31.75 -11.81
CA LYS A 466 -20.48 -31.44 -10.43
C LYS A 466 -20.79 -30.01 -10.02
N TYR A 467 -20.61 -29.04 -10.92
CA TYR A 467 -20.98 -27.64 -10.64
C TYR A 467 -22.50 -27.45 -10.58
N ILE A 468 -23.25 -28.07 -11.49
CA ILE A 468 -24.72 -27.99 -11.56
C ILE A 468 -25.36 -28.55 -10.28
N GLU A 469 -24.90 -29.70 -9.80
CA GLU A 469 -25.36 -30.33 -8.55
C GLU A 469 -25.27 -29.39 -7.34
N ARG A 470 -24.33 -28.44 -7.38
CA ARG A 470 -24.00 -27.51 -6.29
C ARG A 470 -24.48 -26.09 -6.58
N GLY A 471 -25.33 -25.93 -7.60
CA GLY A 471 -25.90 -24.65 -7.98
C GLY A 471 -24.88 -23.65 -8.54
N ARG A 472 -23.72 -24.11 -9.03
CA ARG A 472 -22.65 -23.26 -9.60
C ARG A 472 -22.73 -23.17 -11.12
N GLY A 473 -23.84 -22.68 -11.63
CA GLY A 473 -24.10 -22.53 -13.07
C GLY A 473 -23.06 -21.65 -13.77
N LEU A 474 -22.61 -20.55 -13.16
CA LEU A 474 -21.60 -19.67 -13.77
C LEU A 474 -20.27 -20.40 -13.93
N ALA A 475 -19.88 -21.19 -12.93
CA ALA A 475 -18.66 -21.99 -12.97
C ALA A 475 -18.68 -22.99 -14.13
N ALA A 476 -19.81 -23.68 -14.33
CA ALA A 476 -20.00 -24.57 -15.48
C ALA A 476 -19.91 -23.84 -16.83
N ILE A 477 -20.50 -22.64 -16.95
CA ILE A 477 -20.38 -21.81 -18.17
C ILE A 477 -18.93 -21.41 -18.43
N ILE A 478 -18.21 -20.96 -17.41
CA ILE A 478 -16.79 -20.58 -17.51
C ILE A 478 -15.96 -21.77 -17.99
N SER A 479 -16.20 -22.96 -17.42
CA SER A 479 -15.51 -24.18 -17.84
C SER A 479 -15.82 -24.59 -19.29
N ALA A 480 -17.04 -24.33 -19.77
CA ALA A 480 -17.45 -24.59 -21.15
C ALA A 480 -17.17 -23.44 -22.14
N ASN A 481 -16.61 -22.31 -21.70
CA ASN A 481 -16.52 -21.05 -22.45
C ASN A 481 -15.94 -21.15 -23.88
N GLN A 482 -15.02 -22.08 -24.13
CA GLN A 482 -14.40 -22.28 -25.45
C GLN A 482 -15.06 -23.40 -26.27
N ARG A 483 -16.07 -24.07 -25.71
CA ARG A 483 -16.67 -25.32 -26.22
C ARG A 483 -18.20 -25.33 -26.09
N LEU A 484 -18.82 -24.15 -26.02
CA LEU A 484 -20.27 -24.02 -25.83
C LEU A 484 -21.05 -24.73 -26.95
N SER A 485 -20.50 -24.79 -28.17
CA SER A 485 -21.05 -25.52 -29.32
C SER A 485 -21.20 -27.02 -29.10
N GLU A 486 -20.45 -27.62 -28.17
CA GLU A 486 -20.55 -29.04 -27.82
C GLU A 486 -21.65 -29.31 -26.78
N ILE A 487 -22.17 -28.28 -26.13
CA ILE A 487 -23.15 -28.39 -25.05
C ILE A 487 -24.57 -28.33 -25.63
N PRO A 488 -25.49 -29.25 -25.28
CA PRO A 488 -26.88 -29.19 -25.72
C PRO A 488 -27.58 -27.89 -25.34
N SER A 489 -28.46 -27.40 -26.20
CA SER A 489 -29.18 -26.14 -25.99
C SER A 489 -30.01 -26.14 -24.71
N THR A 490 -30.60 -27.29 -24.36
CA THR A 490 -31.35 -27.50 -23.11
C THR A 490 -30.47 -27.29 -21.88
N THR A 491 -29.23 -27.80 -21.90
CA THR A 491 -28.27 -27.63 -20.80
C THR A 491 -27.83 -26.18 -20.67
N LEU A 492 -27.55 -25.49 -21.78
CA LEU A 492 -27.19 -24.06 -21.76
C LEU A 492 -28.31 -23.20 -21.17
N LEU A 493 -29.57 -23.45 -21.56
CA LEU A 493 -30.74 -22.76 -21.00
C LEU A 493 -30.92 -23.04 -19.50
N TYR A 494 -30.63 -24.26 -19.06
CA TYR A 494 -30.70 -24.64 -17.65
C TYR A 494 -29.58 -24.00 -16.82
N LEU A 495 -28.36 -23.89 -17.36
CA LEU A 495 -27.28 -23.16 -16.70
C LEU A 495 -27.63 -21.69 -16.45
N LEU A 496 -28.27 -21.05 -17.43
CA LEU A 496 -28.82 -19.69 -17.24
C LEU A 496 -29.83 -19.65 -16.08
N ASP A 497 -30.69 -20.65 -15.90
CA ASP A 497 -31.58 -20.67 -14.72
C ASP A 497 -30.83 -20.79 -13.39
N ILE A 498 -29.73 -21.54 -13.36
CA ILE A 498 -28.91 -21.70 -12.16
C ILE A 498 -28.18 -20.39 -11.83
N VAL A 499 -27.60 -19.74 -12.83
CA VAL A 499 -26.91 -18.46 -12.65
C VAL A 499 -27.83 -17.38 -12.07
N VAL A 500 -29.10 -17.34 -12.48
CA VAL A 500 -30.09 -16.43 -11.87
C VAL A 500 -30.26 -16.71 -10.37
N LYS A 501 -30.26 -17.98 -9.97
CA LYS A 501 -30.33 -18.34 -8.55
C LYS A 501 -29.06 -17.91 -7.80
N GLU A 502 -27.88 -18.08 -8.38
CA GLU A 502 -26.59 -17.65 -7.80
C GLU A 502 -26.52 -16.14 -7.58
N ILE A 503 -27.03 -15.35 -8.53
CA ILE A 503 -27.10 -13.88 -8.39
C ILE A 503 -28.04 -13.53 -7.23
N ASN A 504 -29.20 -14.17 -7.17
CA ASN A 504 -30.22 -13.89 -6.16
C ASN A 504 -29.81 -14.33 -4.74
N SER A 505 -28.95 -15.36 -4.61
CA SER A 505 -28.37 -15.79 -3.33
C SER A 505 -27.19 -14.91 -2.87
N GLN A 506 -26.77 -13.94 -3.69
CA GLN A 506 -25.58 -13.10 -3.48
C GLN A 506 -24.26 -13.89 -3.50
N ASP A 507 -24.26 -15.10 -4.07
CA ASP A 507 -23.06 -15.93 -4.19
C ASP A 507 -22.10 -15.39 -5.27
N ILE A 508 -22.63 -14.65 -6.25
CA ILE A 508 -21.85 -13.97 -7.28
C ILE A 508 -22.28 -12.50 -7.41
N GLN A 509 -21.31 -11.63 -7.65
CA GLN A 509 -21.58 -10.22 -7.95
C GLN A 509 -21.88 -10.05 -9.44
N PHE A 510 -22.78 -9.12 -9.69
CA PHE A 510 -23.08 -8.70 -11.05
C PHE A 510 -21.94 -7.82 -11.58
N ASP A 511 -21.14 -8.32 -12.52
CA ASP A 511 -19.96 -7.62 -13.06
C ASP A 511 -19.77 -7.80 -14.59
N THR A 512 -18.69 -7.22 -15.11
CA THR A 512 -18.32 -7.29 -16.53
C THR A 512 -18.00 -8.72 -16.98
N MET A 513 -17.44 -9.56 -16.10
CA MET A 513 -17.08 -10.95 -16.41
C MET A 513 -18.32 -11.83 -16.53
N LEU A 514 -19.25 -11.74 -15.58
CA LEU A 514 -20.56 -12.39 -15.66
C LEU A 514 -21.25 -12.02 -16.99
N SER A 515 -21.29 -10.73 -17.30
CA SER A 515 -21.90 -10.20 -18.53
C SER A 515 -21.25 -10.80 -19.78
N TYR A 516 -19.92 -10.91 -19.80
CA TYR A 516 -19.17 -11.52 -20.90
C TYR A 516 -19.54 -13.00 -21.12
N TYR A 517 -19.54 -13.81 -20.06
CA TYR A 517 -19.83 -15.24 -20.17
C TYR A 517 -21.28 -15.51 -20.52
N VAL A 518 -22.22 -14.77 -19.92
CA VAL A 518 -23.65 -14.86 -20.26
C VAL A 518 -23.86 -14.50 -21.74
N LYS A 519 -23.27 -13.39 -22.21
CA LYS A 519 -23.39 -12.96 -23.61
C LYS A 519 -22.94 -14.05 -24.57
N LYS A 520 -21.82 -14.72 -24.29
CA LYS A 520 -21.35 -15.84 -25.13
C LYS A 520 -22.33 -17.00 -25.23
N VAL A 521 -23.01 -17.34 -24.13
CA VAL A 521 -24.07 -18.37 -24.16
C VAL A 521 -25.23 -17.93 -25.05
N PHE A 522 -25.67 -16.67 -24.96
CA PHE A 522 -26.70 -16.14 -25.85
C PHE A 522 -26.26 -16.11 -27.32
N ASP A 523 -25.02 -15.72 -27.60
CA ASP A 523 -24.49 -15.63 -28.96
C ASP A 523 -24.33 -17.01 -29.61
N GLU A 524 -24.03 -18.04 -28.81
CA GLU A 524 -24.06 -19.44 -29.24
C GLU A 524 -25.51 -19.90 -29.51
N LEU A 525 -26.43 -19.70 -28.56
CA LEU A 525 -27.83 -20.16 -28.71
C LEU A 525 -28.55 -19.49 -29.90
N LYS A 526 -28.24 -18.23 -30.21
CA LYS A 526 -28.78 -17.49 -31.38
C LYS A 526 -28.45 -18.14 -32.72
N GLN A 527 -27.38 -18.92 -32.79
CA GLN A 527 -26.94 -19.59 -34.03
C GLN A 527 -27.65 -20.93 -34.25
N ARG A 528 -28.44 -21.40 -33.26
CA ARG A 528 -29.06 -22.71 -33.28
C ARG A 528 -30.53 -22.65 -33.68
N ASN A 529 -30.97 -23.68 -34.40
CA ASN A 529 -32.36 -23.79 -34.89
C ASN A 529 -33.27 -24.60 -33.95
N ASP A 530 -32.72 -25.16 -32.88
CA ASP A 530 -33.42 -26.03 -31.92
C ASP A 530 -33.92 -25.28 -30.67
N VAL A 531 -33.77 -23.94 -30.64
CA VAL A 531 -34.27 -23.06 -29.59
C VAL A 531 -35.26 -22.06 -30.17
N SER A 532 -36.44 -21.93 -29.55
CA SER A 532 -37.42 -20.97 -30.03
C SER A 532 -36.98 -19.52 -29.76
N GLU A 533 -37.28 -18.61 -30.69
CA GLU A 533 -37.02 -17.17 -30.48
C GLU A 533 -37.73 -16.64 -29.22
N THR A 534 -38.89 -17.22 -28.88
CA THR A 534 -39.67 -16.83 -27.70
C THR A 534 -38.95 -17.20 -26.40
N ASP A 535 -38.40 -18.42 -26.30
CA ASP A 535 -37.68 -18.87 -25.11
C ASP A 535 -36.40 -18.04 -24.88
N LEU A 536 -35.68 -17.72 -25.97
CA LEU A 536 -34.50 -16.86 -25.89
C LEU A 536 -34.84 -15.44 -25.45
N ALA A 537 -35.95 -14.87 -25.93
CA ALA A 537 -36.37 -13.52 -25.51
C ALA A 537 -36.77 -13.48 -24.02
N PHE A 538 -37.43 -14.52 -23.51
CA PHE A 538 -37.73 -14.60 -22.08
C PHE A 538 -36.46 -14.68 -21.23
N LYS A 539 -35.47 -15.49 -21.63
CA LYS A 539 -34.16 -15.53 -20.95
C LYS A 539 -33.44 -14.19 -21.03
N GLU A 540 -33.46 -13.55 -22.20
CA GLU A 540 -32.82 -12.26 -22.46
C GLU A 540 -33.39 -11.16 -21.57
N MET A 541 -34.70 -11.19 -21.29
CA MET A 541 -35.35 -10.28 -20.33
C MET A 541 -34.82 -10.48 -18.91
N THR A 542 -34.62 -11.73 -18.47
CA THR A 542 -34.05 -12.03 -17.15
C THR A 542 -32.62 -11.51 -17.00
N TYR A 543 -31.86 -11.47 -18.09
CA TYR A 543 -30.48 -11.01 -18.12
C TYR A 543 -30.29 -9.58 -18.63
N LEU A 544 -31.36 -8.79 -18.72
CA LEU A 544 -31.31 -7.43 -19.29
C LEU A 544 -30.17 -6.55 -18.72
N PRO A 545 -29.80 -6.64 -17.42
CA PRO A 545 -28.65 -5.90 -16.91
C PRO A 545 -27.29 -6.30 -17.50
N CYS A 546 -27.06 -7.56 -17.94
CA CYS A 546 -25.77 -8.13 -18.45
C CYS A 546 -25.27 -7.54 -19.77
N PHE A 547 -25.82 -6.41 -20.12
CA PHE A 547 -26.26 -6.15 -21.46
C PHE A 547 -26.47 -4.64 -21.66
N PRO A 548 -25.53 -3.76 -21.22
CA PRO A 548 -25.73 -2.32 -21.15
C PRO A 548 -25.63 -1.61 -22.51
N ASP A 549 -24.80 -2.11 -23.43
CA ASP A 549 -24.57 -1.49 -24.74
C ASP A 549 -25.57 -2.04 -25.77
N SER A 550 -26.56 -1.22 -26.10
CA SER A 550 -27.73 -1.54 -26.90
C SER A 550 -27.56 -1.27 -28.40
N ASP A 551 -26.46 -1.71 -29.01
CA ASP A 551 -26.22 -1.50 -30.46
C ASP A 551 -26.57 -2.71 -31.36
N GLU A 552 -27.06 -3.82 -30.81
CA GLU A 552 -27.60 -4.94 -31.60
C GLU A 552 -29.05 -5.30 -31.21
N PRO A 553 -29.95 -5.51 -32.20
CA PRO A 553 -31.37 -5.74 -31.95
C PRO A 553 -31.62 -7.11 -31.30
N ARG A 554 -31.82 -7.05 -29.99
CA ARG A 554 -32.20 -8.17 -29.12
C ARG A 554 -33.51 -8.81 -29.57
N ILE A 555 -33.58 -10.13 -29.46
CA ILE A 555 -34.72 -10.94 -29.93
C ILE A 555 -36.02 -10.42 -29.27
N LEU A 556 -35.93 -9.98 -28.02
CA LEU A 556 -37.00 -9.29 -27.31
C LEU A 556 -37.54 -8.05 -28.05
N HIS A 557 -36.68 -7.13 -28.51
CA HIS A 557 -37.10 -5.94 -29.26
C HIS A 557 -37.76 -6.33 -30.60
N ARG A 558 -37.22 -7.34 -31.30
CA ARG A 558 -37.80 -7.86 -32.54
C ARG A 558 -39.17 -8.52 -32.32
N LEU A 559 -39.37 -9.21 -31.21
CA LEU A 559 -40.66 -9.84 -30.87
C LEU A 559 -41.69 -8.83 -30.36
N MET A 560 -41.28 -7.84 -29.56
CA MET A 560 -42.14 -6.73 -29.14
C MET A 560 -42.65 -5.91 -30.34
N MET A 561 -41.84 -5.75 -31.39
CA MET A 561 -42.29 -5.13 -32.64
C MET A 561 -43.23 -6.01 -33.49
N LYS A 562 -43.26 -7.33 -33.28
CA LYS A 562 -44.05 -8.28 -34.09
C LYS A 562 -45.35 -8.76 -33.42
N SER A 563 -45.54 -8.57 -32.10
CA SER A 563 -46.69 -9.14 -31.38
C SER A 563 -47.14 -8.29 -30.19
N GLN A 564 -48.42 -7.91 -30.16
CA GLN A 564 -49.09 -7.18 -29.06
C GLN A 564 -49.21 -7.98 -27.74
N ARG A 565 -48.88 -9.28 -27.72
CA ARG A 565 -48.96 -10.13 -26.51
C ARG A 565 -47.80 -9.96 -25.52
N PHE A 566 -46.77 -9.20 -25.88
CA PHE A 566 -45.58 -8.96 -25.05
C PHE A 566 -45.55 -7.55 -24.41
N LEU A 567 -46.66 -6.80 -24.53
CA LEU A 567 -46.89 -5.51 -23.86
C LEU A 567 -47.66 -5.70 -22.55
#